data_AF-A0AA36JBS6-F1
#
_entry.id   AF-A0AA36JBS6-F1
#
_cell.length_a   1.000
_cell.length_b   1.000
_cell.length_c   1.000
_cell.angle_alpha   90.00
_cell.angle_beta   90.00
_cell.angle_gamma   90.00
#
_symmetry.space_group_name_H-M   'P 1'
#
loop_
_entity.id
_entity.type
_entity.pdbx_description
1 polymer ?
#
loop_
_entity_poly.entity_id
_entity_poly.type
_entity_poly.pdbx_seq_one_letter_code
_entity_poly.pdbx_strand_id
1 'polypeptide(L)'
;MQQLASFDAALLWPNDLHQRTFHEIYRMAMPLFMPDSSGLFRAQRMSNWGYASYGAQLAELEPQDRHPFPPWWNSFNVTPEVVTYWERYSDWQMPHVQRFSSLPGLIVQLERLDLHQTSAQMRAYHLELCEATLILISQQILPILA
;
A
#
# COMPACT_ATOMS: atom_id res chain seq x y z
N MET A 1 5.95 -0.50 18.97
CA MET A 1 5.94 -1.82 18.30
C MET A 1 5.33 -2.93 19.15
N GLN A 2 5.71 -3.10 20.41
CA GLN A 2 5.22 -4.22 21.24
C GLN A 2 3.69 -4.25 21.40
N GLN A 3 3.03 -3.09 21.50
CA GLN A 3 1.56 -2.98 21.50
C GLN A 3 0.92 -3.27 20.14
N LEU A 4 1.61 -3.04 19.01
CA LEU A 4 1.06 -3.35 17.68
C LEU A 4 1.02 -4.85 17.44
N ALA A 5 1.99 -5.59 17.98
CA ALA A 5 2.07 -7.04 17.85
C ALA A 5 0.99 -7.79 18.66
N SER A 6 0.21 -7.11 19.52
CA SER A 6 -0.91 -7.73 20.23
C SER A 6 -2.22 -7.74 19.43
N PHE A 7 -2.23 -7.16 18.22
CA PHE A 7 -3.40 -7.15 17.34
C PHE A 7 -3.25 -8.19 16.23
N ASP A 8 -4.36 -8.83 15.84
CA ASP A 8 -4.39 -9.86 14.80
C ASP A 8 -4.42 -9.28 13.38
N ALA A 9 -4.80 -8.02 13.24
CA ALA A 9 -4.89 -7.31 11.97
C ALA A 9 -4.79 -5.79 12.18
N ALA A 10 -4.47 -5.06 11.10
CA ALA A 10 -4.46 -3.61 11.10
C ALA A 10 -5.30 -3.03 9.95
N LEU A 11 -6.09 -2.01 10.28
CA LEU A 11 -6.80 -1.17 9.33
C LEU A 11 -5.97 0.08 9.09
N LEU A 12 -5.47 0.25 7.87
CA LEU A 12 -4.71 1.43 7.48
C LEU A 12 -5.55 2.35 6.60
N TRP A 13 -5.60 3.61 6.99
CA TRP A 13 -6.33 4.62 6.26
C TRP A 13 -5.36 5.67 5.70
N PRO A 14 -4.90 5.54 4.44
CA PRO A 14 -3.76 6.28 3.92
C PRO A 14 -3.73 7.77 4.25
N ASN A 15 -2.75 8.14 5.06
CA ASN A 15 -2.25 9.50 5.25
C ASN A 15 -0.71 9.44 5.28
N ASP A 16 -0.05 10.60 5.39
CA ASP A 16 1.41 10.68 5.36
C ASP A 16 2.09 9.83 6.47
N LEU A 17 1.45 9.69 7.63
CA LEU A 17 1.96 8.87 8.73
C LEU A 17 1.82 7.37 8.44
N HIS A 18 0.72 6.97 7.81
CA HIS A 18 0.44 5.57 7.48
C HIS A 18 1.30 5.02 6.34
N GLN A 19 1.81 5.88 5.44
CA GLN A 19 2.79 5.47 4.43
C GLN A 19 4.06 4.89 5.08
N ARG A 20 4.52 5.49 6.18
CA ARG A 20 5.72 5.03 6.88
C ARG A 20 5.50 3.71 7.61
N THR A 21 4.34 3.55 8.27
CA THR A 21 4.04 2.34 9.05
C THR A 21 3.59 1.17 8.20
N PHE A 22 3.15 1.40 6.96
CA PHE A 22 2.70 0.34 6.05
C PHE A 22 3.75 -0.77 5.90
N HIS A 23 4.99 -0.42 5.55
CA HIS A 23 6.05 -1.41 5.33
C HIS A 23 6.44 -2.13 6.62
N GLU A 24 6.41 -1.45 7.77
CA GLU A 24 6.69 -2.06 9.06
C GLU A 24 5.63 -3.12 9.40
N ILE A 25 4.35 -2.78 9.23
CA ILE A 25 3.23 -3.69 9.49
C ILE A 25 3.24 -4.87 8.51
N TYR A 26 3.48 -4.58 7.22
CA TYR A 26 3.56 -5.62 6.21
C TYR A 26 4.71 -6.60 6.49
N ARG A 27 5.88 -6.11 6.92
CA ARG A 27 7.03 -6.94 7.30
C ARG A 27 6.80 -7.75 8.58
N MET A 28 5.97 -7.27 9.49
CA MET A 28 5.49 -8.06 10.63
C MET A 28 4.49 -9.15 10.24
N ALA A 29 4.11 -9.22 8.95
CA ALA A 29 3.11 -10.15 8.43
C ALA A 29 1.77 -10.07 9.18
N MET A 30 1.39 -8.87 9.61
CA MET A 30 0.08 -8.61 10.19
C MET A 30 -0.89 -8.31 9.05
N PRO A 31 -2.00 -9.07 8.90
CA PRO A 31 -3.02 -8.82 7.90
C PRO A 31 -3.46 -7.36 7.84
N LEU A 32 -3.49 -6.82 6.62
CA LEU A 32 -3.72 -5.40 6.35
C LEU A 32 -5.01 -5.19 5.57
N PHE A 33 -5.85 -4.29 6.08
CA PHE A 33 -7.05 -3.81 5.40
C PHE A 33 -6.85 -2.36 5.01
N MET A 34 -7.18 -2.04 3.77
CA MET A 34 -7.10 -0.68 3.23
C MET A 34 -8.31 -0.39 2.35
N PRO A 35 -8.80 0.86 2.34
CA PRO A 35 -9.82 1.24 1.38
C PRO A 35 -9.29 1.08 -0.06
N ASP A 36 -10.18 0.70 -0.97
CA ASP A 36 -9.93 0.80 -2.41
C ASP A 36 -9.95 2.25 -2.89
N SER A 37 -9.72 2.51 -4.19
CA SER A 37 -9.72 3.87 -4.73
C SER A 37 -11.02 4.64 -4.47
N SER A 38 -12.16 3.95 -4.46
CA SER A 38 -13.48 4.51 -4.17
C SER A 38 -13.62 4.86 -2.68
N GLY A 39 -13.14 3.99 -1.79
CA GLY A 39 -13.08 4.21 -0.36
C GLY A 39 -12.14 5.34 0.02
N LEU A 40 -10.98 5.42 -0.64
CA LEU A 40 -10.01 6.51 -0.49
C LEU A 40 -10.61 7.85 -0.90
N PHE A 41 -11.26 7.89 -2.06
CA PHE A 41 -11.95 9.09 -2.52
C PHE A 41 -13.02 9.53 -1.50
N ARG A 42 -13.88 8.62 -1.02
CA ARG A 42 -14.88 8.92 0.02
C ARG A 42 -14.23 9.44 1.29
N ALA A 43 -13.14 8.84 1.73
CA ALA A 43 -12.45 9.26 2.95
C ALA A 43 -11.90 10.68 2.89
N GLN A 44 -11.31 11.03 1.75
CA GLN A 44 -10.83 12.38 1.47
C GLN A 44 -11.99 13.40 1.55
N ARG A 45 -13.21 13.00 1.19
CA ARG A 45 -14.42 13.83 1.34
C ARG A 45 -14.94 13.92 2.77
N MET A 46 -14.64 12.93 3.60
CA MET A 46 -15.08 12.89 5.01
C MET A 46 -14.13 13.65 5.95
N SER A 47 -12.85 13.77 5.61
CA SER A 47 -11.84 14.44 6.44
C SER A 47 -11.19 15.60 5.68
N ASN A 48 -11.49 16.82 6.12
CA ASN A 48 -11.11 18.04 5.41
C ASN A 48 -9.59 18.33 5.36
N TRP A 49 -8.74 17.68 6.17
CA TRP A 49 -7.28 17.95 6.22
C TRP A 49 -6.45 16.65 6.24
N GLY A 50 -5.27 16.70 5.61
CA GLY A 50 -4.16 15.76 5.86
C GLY A 50 -4.15 14.43 5.09
N TYR A 51 -4.92 14.28 4.02
CA TYR A 51 -4.81 13.10 3.16
C TYR A 51 -3.70 13.26 2.12
N ALA A 52 -2.80 12.27 2.12
CA ALA A 52 -1.51 12.27 1.45
C ALA A 52 -1.57 12.55 -0.05
N SER A 53 -0.57 13.29 -0.53
CA SER A 53 -0.06 13.15 -1.90
C SER A 53 0.54 11.74 -2.01
N TYR A 54 0.04 10.93 -2.94
CA TYR A 54 0.62 9.62 -3.18
C TYR A 54 1.92 9.80 -3.96
N GLY A 55 3.05 9.50 -3.33
CA GLY A 55 4.31 9.31 -4.04
C GLY A 55 4.17 8.09 -4.94
N ALA A 56 4.49 8.25 -6.23
CA ALA A 56 4.50 7.16 -7.19
C ALA A 56 5.89 6.52 -7.23
N GLN A 57 5.98 5.20 -7.08
CA GLN A 57 7.20 4.48 -7.44
C GLN A 57 7.29 4.44 -8.97
N LEU A 58 8.26 5.16 -9.54
CA LEU A 58 8.53 5.18 -10.98
C LEU A 58 9.28 3.90 -11.38
N ALA A 59 8.55 2.79 -11.53
CA ALA A 59 9.06 1.66 -12.28
C ALA A 59 8.97 2.00 -13.78
N GLU A 60 10.13 2.20 -14.42
CA GLU A 60 10.33 2.17 -15.88
C GLU A 60 9.38 3.05 -16.72
N LEU A 61 9.40 4.37 -16.53
CA LEU A 61 8.75 5.28 -17.47
C LEU A 61 9.70 5.75 -18.56
N GLU A 62 9.31 5.50 -19.80
CA GLU A 62 9.89 6.16 -20.97
C GLU A 62 9.68 7.69 -20.87
N PRO A 63 10.63 8.53 -21.32
CA PRO A 63 10.57 10.00 -21.17
C PRO A 63 9.37 10.70 -21.83
N GLN A 64 8.50 9.96 -22.53
CA GLN A 64 7.34 10.48 -23.25
C GLN A 64 6.02 10.39 -22.45
N ASP A 65 6.01 9.69 -21.30
CA ASP A 65 4.79 9.50 -20.52
C ASP A 65 4.53 10.65 -19.56
N ARG A 66 4.05 11.78 -20.10
CA ARG A 66 3.37 12.77 -19.26
C ARG A 66 2.12 12.13 -18.68
N HIS A 67 2.14 11.87 -17.39
CA HIS A 67 0.95 11.43 -16.67
C HIS A 67 -0.23 12.39 -16.94
N PRO A 68 -1.46 11.88 -17.17
CA PRO A 68 -2.64 12.69 -17.48
C PRO A 68 -3.08 13.61 -16.33
N PHE A 69 -2.59 13.37 -15.13
CA PHE A 69 -2.89 14.15 -13.93
C PHE A 69 -1.59 14.69 -13.30
N PRO A 70 -1.64 15.85 -12.62
CA PRO A 70 -0.51 16.32 -11.84
C PRO A 70 -0.25 15.38 -10.64
N PRO A 71 1.04 15.18 -10.24
CA PRO A 71 1.39 14.34 -9.09
C PRO A 71 1.11 15.02 -7.75
N TRP A 72 0.66 16.27 -7.77
CA TRP A 72 0.05 16.97 -6.65
C TRP A 72 -1.41 17.28 -7.01
N TRP A 73 -2.34 16.98 -6.11
CA TRP A 73 -3.72 17.42 -6.26
C TRP A 73 -4.27 17.94 -4.94
N ASN A 74 -5.23 18.83 -5.05
CA ASN A 74 -5.98 19.31 -3.91
C ASN A 74 -7.09 18.29 -3.58
N SER A 75 -7.06 17.70 -2.38
CA SER A 75 -8.09 16.75 -1.91
C SER A 75 -9.52 17.33 -1.95
N PHE A 76 -9.68 18.66 -1.88
CA PHE A 76 -10.99 19.32 -1.98
C PHE A 76 -11.58 19.26 -3.40
N ASN A 77 -10.77 19.25 -4.44
CA ASN A 77 -11.24 19.32 -5.83
C ASN A 77 -10.85 18.08 -6.66
N VAL A 78 -10.28 17.06 -6.03
CA VAL A 78 -9.87 15.81 -6.69
C VAL A 78 -11.09 15.08 -7.25
N THR A 79 -10.96 14.47 -8.43
CA THR A 79 -11.99 13.59 -8.98
C THR A 79 -11.65 12.12 -8.66
N PRO A 80 -12.62 11.20 -8.67
CA PRO A 80 -12.36 9.78 -8.45
C PRO A 80 -11.33 9.18 -9.42
N GLU A 81 -11.27 9.70 -10.65
CA GLU A 81 -10.33 9.26 -11.69
C GLU A 81 -8.89 9.58 -11.31
N VAL A 82 -8.63 10.76 -10.73
CA VAL A 82 -7.30 11.15 -10.24
C VAL A 82 -6.85 10.24 -9.11
N VAL A 83 -7.74 9.93 -8.15
CA VAL A 83 -7.42 9.03 -7.03
C VAL A 83 -7.11 7.63 -7.53
N THR A 84 -7.96 7.08 -8.40
CA THR A 84 -7.76 5.74 -8.99
C THR A 84 -6.48 5.66 -9.80
N TYR A 85 -6.18 6.72 -10.57
CA TYR A 85 -4.97 6.79 -11.36
C TYR A 85 -3.70 6.75 -10.51
N TRP A 86 -3.65 7.52 -9.42
CA TRP A 86 -2.45 7.59 -8.58
C TRP A 86 -2.34 6.43 -7.58
N GLU A 87 -3.45 5.85 -7.17
CA GLU A 87 -3.47 4.69 -6.28
C GLU A 87 -2.75 3.48 -6.89
N ARG A 88 -2.75 3.31 -8.22
CA ARG A 88 -2.00 2.22 -8.87
C ARG A 88 -0.48 2.32 -8.74
N TYR A 89 0.05 3.50 -8.40
CA TYR A 89 1.48 3.76 -8.23
C TYR A 89 1.94 3.77 -6.78
N SER A 90 1.02 3.55 -5.83
CA SER A 90 1.34 3.56 -4.41
C SER A 90 2.14 2.32 -3.99
N ASP A 91 2.99 2.47 -2.98
CA ASP A 91 3.77 1.37 -2.40
C ASP A 91 2.93 0.27 -1.73
N TRP A 92 1.63 0.49 -1.53
CA TRP A 92 0.73 -0.48 -0.91
C TRP A 92 0.04 -1.43 -1.89
N GLN A 93 0.49 -1.52 -3.14
CA GLN A 93 0.02 -2.52 -4.11
C GLN A 93 0.59 -3.94 -3.84
N MET A 94 0.56 -4.36 -2.58
CA MET A 94 1.03 -5.67 -2.16
C MET A 94 -0.11 -6.70 -2.25
N PRO A 95 0.16 -7.94 -2.70
CA PRO A 95 -0.89 -8.92 -3.05
C PRO A 95 -1.77 -9.36 -1.87
N HIS A 96 -1.28 -9.22 -0.64
CA HIS A 96 -2.00 -9.64 0.57
C HIS A 96 -2.82 -8.53 1.22
N VAL A 97 -2.74 -7.29 0.70
CA VAL A 97 -3.51 -6.16 1.23
C VAL A 97 -4.97 -6.32 0.84
N GLN A 98 -5.84 -6.39 1.84
CA GLN A 98 -7.28 -6.57 1.66
C GLN A 98 -7.92 -5.23 1.36
N ARG A 99 -8.54 -5.13 0.18
CA ARG A 99 -9.21 -3.91 -0.28
C ARG A 99 -10.69 -3.95 0.05
N PHE A 100 -11.23 -2.86 0.58
CA PHE A 100 -12.67 -2.72 0.79
C PHE A 100 -13.18 -1.39 0.21
N SER A 101 -14.39 -1.44 -0.35
CA SER A 101 -15.07 -0.24 -0.83
C SER A 101 -15.83 0.48 0.29
N SER A 102 -16.32 -0.24 1.30
CA SER A 102 -17.20 0.32 2.33
C SER A 102 -16.98 -0.32 3.69
N LEU A 103 -17.40 0.35 4.77
CA LEU A 103 -17.32 -0.19 6.13
C LEU A 103 -18.11 -1.49 6.31
N PRO A 104 -19.34 -1.66 5.77
CA PRO A 104 -20.01 -2.95 5.80
C PRO A 104 -19.21 -4.04 5.06
N GLY A 105 -18.61 -3.70 3.91
CA GLY A 105 -17.74 -4.61 3.17
C GLY A 105 -16.52 -5.05 3.98
N LEU A 106 -15.89 -4.13 4.72
CA LEU A 106 -14.80 -4.44 5.65
C LEU A 106 -15.23 -5.43 6.73
N ILE A 107 -16.38 -5.22 7.37
CA ILE A 107 -16.88 -6.11 8.42
C ILE A 107 -17.10 -7.54 7.87
N VAL A 108 -17.71 -7.65 6.69
CA VAL A 108 -17.91 -8.95 6.02
C VAL A 108 -16.58 -9.61 5.66
N GLN A 109 -15.56 -8.85 5.25
CA GLN A 109 -14.23 -9.40 4.99
C GLN A 109 -13.56 -9.89 6.27
N LEU A 110 -13.63 -9.13 7.36
CA LEU A 110 -13.07 -9.51 8.66
C LEU A 110 -13.66 -10.81 9.20
N GLU A 111 -14.94 -11.06 8.96
CA GLU A 111 -15.60 -12.31 9.36
C GLU A 111 -15.13 -13.53 8.55
N ARG A 112 -14.78 -13.33 7.28
CA ARG A 112 -14.53 -14.41 6.32
C ARG A 112 -13.05 -14.72 6.11
N LEU A 113 -12.17 -13.76 6.36
CA LEU A 113 -10.75 -13.90 6.05
C LEU A 113 -10.04 -14.74 7.10
N ASP A 114 -9.30 -15.75 6.66
CA ASP A 114 -8.34 -16.44 7.53
C ASP A 114 -7.09 -15.56 7.72
N LEU A 115 -7.05 -14.87 8.87
CA LEU A 115 -5.95 -13.99 9.25
C LEU A 115 -4.63 -14.74 9.40
N HIS A 116 -4.66 -15.98 9.90
CA HIS A 116 -3.45 -16.79 10.08
C HIS A 116 -2.87 -17.24 8.74
N GLN A 117 -3.73 -17.69 7.82
CA GLN A 117 -3.33 -18.04 6.47
C GLN A 117 -2.77 -16.83 5.72
N THR A 118 -3.46 -15.68 5.78
CA THR A 118 -2.99 -14.44 5.15
C THR A 118 -1.63 -14.02 5.70
N SER A 119 -1.45 -14.08 7.02
CA SER A 119 -0.17 -13.82 7.68
C SER A 119 0.94 -14.77 7.21
N ALA A 120 0.64 -16.06 7.05
CA ALA A 120 1.61 -17.03 6.53
C ALA A 120 2.03 -16.73 5.08
N GLN A 121 1.07 -16.35 4.23
CA GLN A 121 1.33 -15.96 2.84
C GLN A 121 2.17 -14.67 2.75
N MET A 122 1.88 -13.66 3.59
CA MET A 122 2.69 -12.45 3.69
C MET A 122 4.15 -12.75 4.05
N ARG A 123 4.40 -13.64 5.03
CA ARG A 123 5.75 -14.07 5.39
C ARG A 123 6.46 -14.75 4.23
N ALA A 124 5.79 -15.69 3.56
CA ALA A 124 6.35 -16.44 2.44
C ALA A 124 6.77 -15.48 1.31
N TYR A 125 5.89 -14.56 0.94
CA TYR A 125 6.17 -13.55 -0.08
C TYR A 125 7.30 -12.59 0.31
N HIS A 126 7.39 -12.20 1.59
CA HIS A 126 8.49 -11.36 2.04
C HIS A 126 9.84 -12.07 1.91
N LEU A 127 9.92 -13.36 2.24
CA LEU A 127 11.12 -14.17 2.06
C LEU A 127 11.53 -14.27 0.58
N GLU A 128 10.55 -14.50 -0.31
CA GLU A 128 10.77 -14.54 -1.76
C GLU A 128 11.34 -13.21 -2.28
N LEU A 129 10.77 -12.07 -1.86
CA LEU A 129 11.30 -10.75 -2.22
C LEU A 129 12.73 -10.52 -1.72
N CYS A 130 13.03 -10.95 -0.49
CA CYS A 130 14.37 -10.84 0.07
C CYS A 130 15.39 -11.67 -0.73
N GLU A 131 15.05 -12.91 -1.08
CA GLU A 131 15.89 -13.78 -1.89
C GLU A 131 16.14 -13.18 -3.28
N ALA A 132 15.09 -12.75 -3.97
CA ALA A 132 15.19 -12.11 -5.28
C ALA A 132 16.06 -10.83 -5.23
N THR A 133 15.90 -10.03 -4.18
CA THR A 133 16.69 -8.80 -3.98
C THR A 133 18.17 -9.11 -3.76
N LEU A 134 18.49 -10.13 -2.95
CA LEU A 134 19.88 -10.55 -2.72
C LEU A 134 20.54 -11.05 -4.00
N ILE A 135 19.81 -11.82 -4.81
CA ILE A 135 20.28 -12.28 -6.13
C ILE A 135 20.58 -11.07 -7.02
N LEU A 136 19.66 -10.11 -7.12
CA LEU A 136 19.84 -8.90 -7.92
C LEU A 136 21.06 -8.09 -7.48
N ILE A 137 21.21 -7.84 -6.18
CA ILE A 137 22.36 -7.14 -5.61
C ILE A 137 23.66 -7.87 -5.94
N SER A 138 23.67 -9.20 -5.81
CA SER A 138 24.85 -10.01 -6.10
C SER A 138 25.27 -9.94 -7.57
N GLN A 139 24.31 -9.84 -8.49
CA GLN A 139 24.55 -9.80 -9.93
C GLN A 139 24.93 -8.41 -10.43
N GLN A 140 24.37 -7.35 -9.85
CA GLN A 140 24.53 -5.99 -10.37
C GLN A 140 25.56 -5.16 -9.60
N ILE A 141 25.61 -5.30 -8.28
CA ILE A 141 26.41 -4.41 -7.42
C ILE A 141 27.80 -4.99 -7.17
N LEU A 142 27.91 -6.29 -6.89
CA LEU A 142 29.21 -6.90 -6.60
C LEU A 142 30.23 -6.74 -7.74
N PRO A 143 29.88 -6.85 -9.03
CA PRO A 143 30.84 -6.63 -10.11
C PRO A 143 31.35 -5.19 -10.22
N ILE A 144 30.64 -4.20 -9.69
CA ILE A 144 31.05 -2.79 -9.70
C ILE A 144 32.04 -2.52 -8.55
N LEU A 145 32.02 -3.33 -7.50
CA LEU A 145 32.84 -3.16 -6.29
C LEU A 145 34.15 -3.94 -6.31
N ALA A 146 34.33 -4.88 -7.26
CA ALA A 146 35.52 -5.73 -7.42
C ALA A 146 36.50 -5.14 -8.45
#